data_AF-A0A2N6KAE9-F1
#
_entry.id   AF-A0A2N6KAE9-F1
#
_cell.length_a   1.000
_cell.length_b   1.000
_cell.length_c   1.000
_cell.angle_alpha   90.00
_cell.angle_beta   90.00
_cell.angle_gamma   90.00
#
_symmetry.space_group_name_H-M   'P 1'
#
loop_
_entity.id
_entity.type
_entity.pdbx_description
1 polymer ?
#
loop_
_entity_poly.entity_id
_entity_poly.type
_entity_poly.pdbx_seq_one_letter_code
_entity_poly.pdbx_strand_id
1 'polypeptide(L)' 'MSNLISLDLVQGIVALNNKLIANEIKHPARLALFLEELATDAWNEAKELGAASWEDAEDLPPSLRIDS' A
#
# COMPACT_ATOMS: atom_id res chain seq x y z
N MET A 1 10.45 3.71 14.23
CA MET A 1 9.99 4.68 13.22
C MET A 1 8.92 3.98 12.41
N SER A 2 7.69 4.49 12.40
CA SER A 2 6.66 4.02 11.48
C SER A 2 7.06 4.47 10.08
N ASN A 3 7.30 3.52 9.18
CA ASN A 3 7.54 3.84 7.77
C ASN A 3 6.19 4.26 7.18
N LEU A 4 6.11 5.48 6.66
CA LEU A 4 4.93 6.01 5.96
C LEU A 4 4.63 5.27 4.64
N ILE A 5 5.57 4.46 4.16
CA ILE A 5 5.50 3.72 2.90
C ILE A 5 5.91 2.28 3.18
N SER A 6 5.11 1.33 2.70
CA SER A 6 5.38 -0.10 2.76
C SER A 6 6.72 -0.46 2.16
N LEU A 7 7.47 -1.34 2.84
CA LEU A 7 8.72 -1.88 2.32
C LEU A 7 8.48 -2.67 1.03
N ASP A 8 7.36 -3.40 0.96
CA ASP A 8 7.00 -4.25 -0.18
C ASP A 8 6.69 -3.40 -1.42
N LEU A 9 5.98 -2.27 -1.24
CA LEU A 9 5.77 -1.29 -2.31
C LEU A 9 7.10 -0.75 -2.84
N VAL A 10 8.03 -0.37 -1.95
CA VAL A 10 9.35 0.16 -2.36
C VAL A 10 10.13 -0.89 -3.14
N GLN A 11 10.15 -2.14 -2.66
CA GLN A 11 10.83 -3.24 -3.35
C GLN A 11 10.21 -3.53 -4.71
N GLY A 12 8.88 -3.49 -4.81
CA GLY A 12 8.15 -3.66 -6.06
C GLY A 12 8.48 -2.59 -7.10
N ILE A 13 8.54 -1.31 -6.69
CA ILE A 13 8.94 -0.20 -7.56
C ILE A 13 10.38 -0.36 -8.05
N VAL A 14 11.30 -0.73 -7.15
CA VAL A 14 12.71 -0.98 -7.52
C VAL A 14 12.83 -2.13 -8.51
N ALA A 15 12.08 -3.22 -8.30
CA ALA A 15 12.06 -4.36 -9.21
C ALA A 15 11.52 -3.95 -10.60
N LEU A 16 10.41 -3.21 -10.65
CA LEU A 16 9.85 -2.69 -11.91
C LEU A 16 10.86 -1.78 -12.64
N ASN A 17 11.52 -0.88 -11.93
CA ASN A 17 12.55 -0.01 -12.49
C ASN A 17 13.71 -0.81 -13.10
N ASN A 18 14.19 -1.84 -12.40
CA ASN A 18 15.23 -2.71 -12.92
C ASN A 18 14.80 -3.43 -14.21
N LYS A 19 13.53 -3.86 -14.30
CA LYS A 19 12.96 -4.46 -15.52
C LYS A 19 12.89 -3.49 -16.70
N LEU A 20 12.60 -2.22 -16.43
CA LEU A 20 12.60 -1.16 -17.45
C LEU A 20 14.03 -0.88 -17.95
N ILE A 21 15.00 -0.75 -17.03
CA ILE A 21 16.41 -0.54 -17.37
C ILE A 21 16.97 -1.73 -18.17
N ALA A 22 16.61 -2.96 -17.79
CA ALA A 22 16.98 -4.17 -18.50
C ALA A 22 16.22 -4.38 -19.83
N ASN A 23 15.31 -3.45 -20.19
CA ASN A 23 14.50 -3.50 -21.42
C ASN A 23 13.64 -4.78 -21.52
N GLU A 24 13.22 -5.34 -20.38
CA GLU A 24 12.33 -6.51 -20.28
C GLU A 24 10.87 -6.13 -20.53
N ILE A 25 10.49 -4.89 -20.18
CA ILE A 25 9.15 -4.35 -20.37
C ILE A 25 9.21 -3.30 -21.47
N LYS A 26 8.77 -3.69 -22.67
CA LYS A 26 8.77 -2.83 -23.86
C LYS A 26 7.38 -2.32 -24.24
N HIS A 27 6.35 -3.07 -23.86
CA HIS A 27 4.98 -2.76 -24.24
C HIS A 27 4.32 -1.93 -23.13
N PRO A 28 3.75 -0.75 -23.43
CA PRO A 28 3.11 0.11 -22.44
C PRO A 28 2.02 -0.58 -21.64
N ALA A 29 1.23 -1.48 -22.26
CA ALA A 29 0.22 -2.24 -21.54
C ALA A 29 0.81 -3.17 -20.47
N ARG A 30 2.01 -3.73 -20.67
CA ARG A 30 2.66 -4.54 -19.62
C ARG A 30 3.11 -3.67 -18.46
N LEU A 31 3.65 -2.49 -18.74
CA LEU A 31 4.01 -1.53 -17.69
C LEU A 31 2.78 -1.12 -16.87
N ALA A 32 1.66 -0.84 -17.55
CA ALA A 32 0.40 -0.49 -16.89
C ALA A 32 -0.09 -1.60 -15.95
N LEU A 33 -0.04 -2.87 -16.39
CA LEU A 33 -0.42 -4.02 -15.55
C LEU A 33 0.46 -4.12 -14.29
N PHE A 34 1.78 -4.00 -14.41
CA PHE A 34 2.67 -4.03 -13.24
C PHE A 34 2.41 -2.88 -12.26
N LEU A 35 2.11 -1.68 -12.77
CA LEU A 35 1.77 -0.55 -11.93
C LEU A 35 0.42 -0.74 -11.23
N GLU A 36 -0.55 -1.33 -11.91
CA GLU A 36 -1.87 -1.65 -11.36
C GLU A 36 -1.78 -2.70 -10.25
N GLU A 37 -0.98 -3.75 -10.44
CA GLU A 37 -0.71 -4.77 -9.41
C GLU A 37 -0.09 -4.12 -8.15
N LEU A 38 0.99 -3.34 -8.30
CA LEU A 38 1.64 -2.66 -7.18
C LEU A 38 0.71 -1.67 -6.47
N ALA A 39 -0.12 -0.94 -7.21
CA ALA A 39 -1.08 -0.01 -6.63
C ALA A 39 -2.19 -0.73 -5.86
N THR A 40 -2.64 -1.88 -6.37
CA THR A 40 -3.67 -2.70 -5.72
C THR A 40 -3.15 -3.28 -4.40
N ASP A 41 -1.93 -3.81 -4.40
CA ASP A 41 -1.30 -4.37 -3.20
C ASP A 41 -1.11 -3.28 -2.12
N ALA A 42 -0.57 -2.13 -2.51
CA ALA A 42 -0.38 -1.00 -1.59
C ALA A 42 -1.71 -0.47 -1.03
N TRP A 43 -2.77 -0.44 -1.85
CA TRP A 43 -4.10 -0.04 -1.39
C TRP A 43 -4.67 -1.03 -0.37
N ASN A 44 -4.53 -2.33 -0.61
CA ASN A 44 -5.00 -3.37 0.30
C ASN A 44 -4.27 -3.30 1.64
N GLU A 45 -2.94 -3.14 1.63
CA GLU A 45 -2.17 -2.97 2.86
C GLU A 45 -2.61 -1.72 3.65
N ALA A 46 -2.78 -0.58 2.96
CA ALA A 46 -3.25 0.64 3.60
C ALA A 46 -4.66 0.47 4.20
N LYS A 47 -5.52 -0.28 3.52
CA LYS A 47 -6.87 -0.59 4.01
C LYS A 47 -6.84 -1.50 5.24
N GLU A 48 -5.98 -2.52 5.28
CA GLU A 48 -5.82 -3.41 6.43
C GLU A 48 -5.27 -2.66 7.65
N LEU A 49 -4.24 -1.84 7.46
CA LEU A 49 -3.70 -0.98 8.52
C LEU A 49 -4.75 0.02 9.02
N GLY A 50 -5.51 0.61 8.10
CA GLY A 50 -6.63 1.48 8.43
C GLY A 50 -7.70 0.74 9.23
N ALA A 51 -8.12 -0.44 8.79
CA ALA A 51 -9.13 -1.25 9.49
C ALA A 51 -8.70 -1.60 10.92
N ALA A 52 -7.44 -2.04 11.10
CA ALA A 52 -6.88 -2.29 12.42
C ALA A 52 -6.95 -1.04 13.32
N SER A 53 -6.64 0.15 12.77
CA SER A 53 -6.72 1.40 13.54
C SER A 53 -8.15 1.83 13.89
N TRP A 54 -9.17 1.43 13.12
CA TRP A 54 -10.57 1.72 13.41
C TRP A 54 -11.16 0.74 14.44
N GLU A 55 -10.81 -0.56 14.36
CA GLU A 55 -11.20 -1.55 15.36
C GLU A 55 -10.59 -1.23 16.73
N ASP A 56 -9.30 -0.85 16.78
CA ASP A 56 -8.65 -0.38 18.00
C ASP A 56 -9.29 0.90 18.56
N ALA A 57 -9.90 1.73 17.71
CA ALA A 57 -10.62 2.93 18.11
C ALA A 57 -12.03 2.65 18.64
N GLU A 58 -12.67 1.53 18.26
CA GLU A 58 -13.98 1.13 18.83
C GLU A 58 -13.88 0.71 20.31
N ASP A 59 -12.69 0.27 20.75
CA ASP A 59 -12.38 -0.04 22.16
C ASP A 59 -12.06 1.21 23.01
N LEU A 60 -12.25 2.42 22.48
CA LEU A 60 -12.08 3.65 23.26
C LEU A 60 -13.11 3.71 24.41
N PRO A 61 -12.66 4.02 25.65
CA PRO A 61 -13.56 4.13 26.79
C PRO A 61 -14.65 5.18 26.52
N PRO A 62 -15.88 5.00 27.05
CA PRO A 62 -17.01 5.89 26.78
C PRO A 62 -16.74 7.38 27.01
N SER A 63 -15.78 7.72 27.87
CA SER A 63 -15.37 9.11 28.14
C SER A 63 -14.62 9.80 27.00
N LEU A 64 -14.18 9.08 25.96
CA LEU A 64 -13.46 9.60 24.81
C LEU A 64 -14.29 9.56 23.51
N ARG A 65 -15.51 9.02 23.57
CA ARG A 65 -16.46 8.99 22.46
C ARG A 65 -17.15 10.35 22.32
N ILE A 66 -17.19 10.89 21.11
CA ILE A 66 -17.80 12.21 20.81
C ILE A 66 -19.34 12.10 20.79
N ASP A 67 -19.86 10.88 20.68
CA ASP A 67 -21.25 10.49 20.83
C ASP A 67 -21.59 10.17 22.29
N SER A 68 -21.61 11.20 23.15
CA SER A 68 -22.19 11.16 24.50
C SER A 68 -23.20 12.27 24.70
#